data_AF-A0A6B2E4T4-F1
#
_entry.id   AF-A0A6B2E4T4-F1
#
_cell.length_a   1.000
_cell.length_b   1.000
_cell.length_c   1.000
_cell.angle_alpha   90.00
_cell.angle_beta   90.00
_cell.angle_gamma   90.00
#
_symmetry.space_group_name_H-M   'P 1'
#
loop_
_entity.id
_entity.type
_entity.pdbx_description
1 polymer ?
#
loop_
_entity_poly.entity_id
_entity_poly.type
_entity_poly.pdbx_seq_one_letter_code
_entity_poly.pdbx_strand_id
1 'polypeptide(L)'
;ELMPLAVLGFGTSPGGRGVDTLELTPARYTSWEIEAFRPLRGLLRRAVADGDAGLLGRVATASTLLNQRHLPVPGLDDILAVARAAGATGVQVAHSGDVAGLIFDAADAETPARLEFAAARLDVTETWQFETER
;
A
#
# COMPACT_ATOMS: atom_id res chain seq x y z
N GLU A 1 20.55 -0.83 9.56
CA GLU A 1 19.74 0.36 9.31
C GLU A 1 18.47 -0.06 8.57
N LEU A 2 17.33 0.53 8.90
CA LEU A 2 16.08 0.26 8.19
C LEU A 2 16.03 1.06 6.88
N MET A 3 15.36 0.54 5.86
CA MET A 3 15.10 1.26 4.62
C MET A 3 14.27 2.53 4.93
N PRO A 4 14.68 3.73 4.44
CA PRO A 4 13.97 4.97 4.71
C PRO A 4 12.64 5.02 3.96
N LEU A 5 11.54 4.80 4.66
CA LEU A 5 10.19 4.81 4.11
C LEU A 5 9.33 5.83 4.84
N ALA A 6 8.49 6.53 4.08
CA ALA A 6 7.36 7.29 4.60
C ALA A 6 6.06 6.69 4.05
N VAL A 7 5.04 6.55 4.88
CA VAL A 7 3.77 5.92 4.51
C VAL A 7 2.62 6.82 4.93
N LEU A 8 1.79 7.24 3.96
CA LEU A 8 0.50 7.87 4.22
C LEU A 8 -0.57 6.78 4.33
N GLY A 9 -1.00 6.44 5.53
CA GLY A 9 -2.06 5.48 5.81
C GLY A 9 -3.43 6.15 5.90
N PHE A 10 -4.48 5.41 5.53
CA PHE A 10 -5.87 5.86 5.59
C PHE A 10 -6.85 4.67 5.61
N GLY A 11 -8.04 4.93 6.14
CA GLY A 11 -9.18 4.01 6.05
C GLY A 11 -9.82 4.03 4.67
N THR A 12 -10.34 2.89 4.23
CA THR A 12 -10.97 2.70 2.90
C THR A 12 -12.43 2.29 2.99
N SER A 13 -12.91 1.92 4.18
CA SER A 13 -14.34 1.65 4.39
C SER A 13 -15.19 2.93 4.32
N PRO A 14 -16.35 2.87 3.65
CA PRO A 14 -17.30 3.97 3.66
C PRO A 14 -17.68 4.42 5.08
N GLY A 15 -17.40 5.67 5.40
CA GLY A 15 -17.73 6.27 6.70
C GLY A 15 -16.88 5.82 7.88
N GLY A 16 -15.70 5.21 7.65
CA GLY A 16 -14.68 4.99 8.68
C GLY A 16 -15.07 4.03 9.80
N ARG A 17 -16.05 3.14 9.57
CA ARG A 17 -16.59 2.26 10.62
C ARG A 17 -15.74 1.04 10.93
N GLY A 18 -14.65 0.85 10.18
CA GLY A 18 -13.83 -0.35 10.20
C GLY A 18 -14.59 -1.59 9.69
N VAL A 19 -13.91 -2.74 9.69
CA VAL A 19 -14.51 -4.04 9.35
C VAL A 19 -14.34 -5.05 10.48
N ASP A 20 -15.37 -5.88 10.72
CA ASP A 20 -15.21 -7.04 11.60
C ASP A 20 -14.45 -8.15 10.86
N THR A 21 -13.14 -8.18 11.10
CA THR A 21 -12.25 -9.16 10.47
C THR A 21 -12.55 -10.62 10.84
N LEU A 22 -13.26 -10.89 11.96
CA LEU A 22 -13.62 -12.25 12.38
C LEU A 22 -14.79 -12.81 11.57
N GLU A 23 -15.64 -11.93 11.02
CA GLU A 23 -16.75 -12.32 10.15
C GLU A 23 -16.32 -12.49 8.68
N LEU A 24 -15.12 -12.02 8.30
CA LEU A 24 -14.60 -12.17 6.95
C LEU A 24 -14.20 -13.61 6.64
N THR A 25 -14.68 -14.12 5.50
CA THR A 25 -14.18 -15.39 4.97
C THR A 25 -12.73 -15.20 4.52
N PRO A 26 -11.76 -16.02 4.98
CA PRO A 26 -10.38 -15.84 4.58
C PRO A 26 -10.21 -16.08 3.08
N ALA A 27 -9.40 -15.24 2.42
CA ALA A 27 -9.14 -15.34 0.99
C ALA A 27 -8.66 -16.75 0.59
N ARG A 28 -9.11 -17.22 -0.58
CA ARG A 28 -8.76 -18.52 -1.14
C ARG A 28 -8.12 -18.31 -2.51
N TYR A 29 -6.80 -18.19 -2.49
CA TYR A 29 -6.02 -18.04 -3.69
C TYR A 29 -5.97 -19.33 -4.51
N THR A 30 -6.07 -19.18 -5.82
CA THR A 30 -5.84 -20.26 -6.78
C THR A 30 -4.35 -20.67 -6.77
N SER A 31 -4.05 -21.86 -7.28
CA SER A 31 -2.66 -22.30 -7.46
C SER A 31 -1.83 -21.32 -8.28
N TRP A 32 -2.42 -20.71 -9.31
CA TRP A 32 -1.78 -19.69 -10.12
C TRP A 32 -1.45 -18.43 -9.31
N GLU A 33 -2.37 -17.94 -8.47
CA GLU A 33 -2.13 -16.77 -7.62
C GLU A 33 -1.06 -17.05 -6.56
N ILE A 34 -1.06 -18.25 -5.97
CA ILE A 34 -0.01 -18.68 -5.04
C ILE A 34 1.36 -18.65 -5.72
N GLU A 35 1.45 -19.15 -6.95
CA GLU A 35 2.69 -19.11 -7.73
C GLU A 35 3.06 -17.67 -8.13
N ALA A 36 2.10 -16.78 -8.37
CA ALA A 36 2.34 -15.37 -8.64
C ALA A 36 2.96 -14.63 -7.43
N PHE A 37 2.69 -15.05 -6.19
CA PHE A 37 3.34 -14.49 -5.00
C PHE A 37 4.80 -14.92 -4.84
N ARG A 38 5.23 -16.03 -5.45
CA ARG A 38 6.60 -16.53 -5.34
C ARG A 38 7.66 -15.52 -5.83
N PRO A 39 7.56 -14.95 -7.05
CA PRO A 39 8.49 -13.91 -7.49
C PRO A 39 8.37 -12.63 -6.65
N LEU A 40 7.15 -12.24 -6.25
CA LEU A 40 6.95 -11.06 -5.39
C LEU A 40 7.70 -11.18 -4.06
N ARG A 41 7.70 -12.35 -3.43
CA ARG A 41 8.48 -12.60 -2.21
C ARG A 41 9.99 -12.53 -2.44
N GLY A 42 10.47 -12.96 -3.60
CA GLY A 42 11.88 -12.82 -3.98
C GLY A 42 12.28 -11.35 -4.16
N LEU A 43 11.46 -10.59 -4.88
CA LEU A 43 11.65 -9.16 -5.11
C LEU A 43 11.55 -8.35 -3.82
N LEU A 44 10.64 -8.70 -2.91
CA LEU A 44 10.53 -8.06 -1.60
C LEU A 44 11.82 -8.23 -0.79
N ARG A 45 12.35 -9.46 -0.72
CA ARG A 45 13.63 -9.71 -0.01
C ARG A 45 14.77 -8.90 -0.61
N ARG A 46 14.82 -8.79 -1.94
CA ARG A 46 15.81 -7.97 -2.62
C ARG A 46 15.62 -6.48 -2.30
N ALA A 47 14.40 -5.97 -2.35
CA ALA A 47 14.11 -4.58 -2.02
C ALA A 47 14.61 -4.24 -0.61
N VAL A 48 14.28 -5.09 0.37
CA VAL A 48 14.72 -4.94 1.76
C VAL A 48 16.25 -4.99 1.88
N ALA A 49 16.92 -5.94 1.21
CA ALA A 49 18.37 -6.07 1.27
C ALA A 49 19.11 -4.89 0.61
N ASP A 50 18.56 -4.36 -0.48
CA ASP A 50 19.16 -3.29 -1.28
C ASP A 50 18.73 -1.88 -0.80
N GLY A 51 17.78 -1.77 0.14
CA GLY A 51 17.19 -0.49 0.52
C GLY A 51 16.37 0.19 -0.59
N ASP A 52 15.89 -0.57 -1.57
CA ASP A 52 15.15 -0.06 -2.74
C ASP A 52 13.65 0.14 -2.42
N ALA A 53 13.29 1.34 -1.96
CA ALA A 53 11.90 1.76 -1.71
C ALA A 53 11.02 1.63 -2.95
N GLY A 54 11.58 1.92 -4.14
CA GLY A 54 10.88 1.79 -5.42
C GLY A 54 10.47 0.34 -5.72
N LEU A 55 11.37 -0.63 -5.51
CA LEU A 55 11.06 -2.04 -5.69
C LEU A 55 10.07 -2.55 -4.64
N LEU A 56 10.21 -2.10 -3.39
CA LEU A 56 9.26 -2.43 -2.33
C LEU A 56 7.85 -1.94 -2.70
N GLY A 57 7.72 -0.69 -3.14
CA GLY A 57 6.45 -0.13 -3.60
C GLY A 57 5.83 -0.90 -4.77
N ARG A 58 6.63 -1.26 -5.79
CA ARG A 58 6.15 -2.08 -6.92
C ARG A 58 5.61 -3.44 -6.46
N VAL A 59 6.30 -4.09 -5.51
CA VAL A 59 5.86 -5.38 -4.96
C VAL A 59 4.56 -5.22 -4.15
N ALA A 60 4.46 -4.18 -3.32
CA ALA A 60 3.25 -3.88 -2.56
C ALA A 60 2.05 -3.67 -3.50
N THR A 61 2.20 -2.83 -4.53
CA THR A 61 1.13 -2.58 -5.51
C THR A 61 0.73 -3.86 -6.24
N ALA A 62 1.69 -4.69 -6.66
CA ALA A 62 1.38 -5.97 -7.31
C ALA A 62 0.61 -6.92 -6.38
N SER A 63 0.97 -6.96 -5.09
CA SER A 63 0.24 -7.74 -4.08
C SER A 63 -1.17 -7.20 -3.87
N THR A 64 -1.35 -5.88 -3.81
CA THR A 64 -2.67 -5.23 -3.71
C THR A 64 -3.57 -5.61 -4.88
N LEU A 65 -3.06 -5.57 -6.12
CA LEU A 65 -3.82 -5.92 -7.32
C LEU A 65 -4.24 -7.40 -7.35
N LEU A 66 -3.40 -8.31 -6.83
CA LEU A 66 -3.78 -9.71 -6.65
C LEU A 66 -4.86 -9.88 -5.58
N ASN A 67 -4.73 -9.18 -4.45
CA ASN A 67 -5.70 -9.23 -3.36
C ASN A 67 -7.07 -8.64 -3.73
N GLN A 68 -7.10 -7.67 -4.67
CA GLN A 68 -8.32 -7.03 -5.16
C GLN A 68 -9.37 -8.03 -5.69
N ARG A 69 -8.96 -9.24 -6.08
CA ARG A 69 -9.85 -10.31 -6.55
C ARG A 69 -10.62 -11.03 -5.43
N HIS A 70 -10.21 -10.85 -4.17
CA HIS A 70 -10.71 -11.60 -3.02
C HIS A 70 -11.42 -10.70 -2.01
N LEU A 71 -10.75 -9.63 -1.58
CA LEU A 71 -11.30 -8.63 -0.64
C LEU A 71 -11.12 -7.25 -1.28
N PRO A 72 -12.03 -6.86 -2.19
CA PRO A 72 -11.87 -5.66 -3.00
C PRO A 72 -11.86 -4.41 -2.13
N VAL A 73 -10.88 -3.54 -2.37
CA VAL A 73 -10.82 -2.21 -1.80
C VAL A 73 -11.72 -1.29 -2.63
N PRO A 74 -12.71 -0.62 -2.02
CA PRO A 74 -13.50 0.39 -2.69
C PRO A 74 -12.60 1.53 -3.20
N GLY A 75 -12.83 1.99 -4.44
CA GLY A 75 -12.09 3.12 -5.00
C GLY A 75 -10.60 2.86 -5.28
N LEU A 76 -10.16 1.59 -5.38
CA LEU A 76 -8.74 1.27 -5.61
C LEU A 76 -8.14 1.99 -6.83
N ASP A 77 -8.89 2.13 -7.92
CA ASP A 77 -8.40 2.81 -9.12
C ASP A 77 -8.09 4.29 -8.88
N ASP A 78 -8.91 4.97 -8.07
CA ASP A 78 -8.70 6.36 -7.66
C ASP A 78 -7.50 6.47 -6.71
N ILE A 79 -7.37 5.55 -5.76
CA ILE A 79 -6.19 5.45 -4.88
C ILE A 79 -4.92 5.30 -5.71
N LEU A 80 -4.93 4.41 -6.71
CA LEU A 80 -3.80 4.20 -7.61
C LEU A 80 -3.52 5.44 -8.48
N ALA A 81 -4.56 6.17 -8.88
CA ALA A 81 -4.40 7.43 -9.62
C ALA A 81 -3.73 8.52 -8.76
N VAL A 82 -4.17 8.67 -7.51
CA VAL A 82 -3.54 9.59 -6.54
C VAL A 82 -2.09 9.17 -6.28
N ALA A 83 -1.83 7.88 -6.06
CA ALA A 83 -0.48 7.36 -5.85
C ALA A 83 0.47 7.73 -6.99
N ARG A 84 0.03 7.53 -8.24
CA ARG A 84 0.81 7.91 -9.43
C ARG A 84 1.04 9.42 -9.53
N ALA A 85 0.00 10.21 -9.30
CA ALA A 85 0.08 11.67 -9.39
C ALA A 85 0.99 12.27 -8.29
N ALA A 86 0.98 11.66 -7.10
CA ALA A 86 1.81 12.07 -5.98
C ALA A 86 3.27 11.59 -6.07
N GLY A 87 3.60 10.69 -7.00
CA GLY A 87 4.94 10.09 -7.05
C GLY A 87 5.21 9.10 -5.90
N ALA A 88 4.17 8.42 -5.42
CA ALA A 88 4.34 7.30 -4.49
C ALA A 88 5.08 6.15 -5.18
N THR A 89 5.95 5.47 -4.44
CA THR A 89 6.65 4.26 -4.90
C THR A 89 5.69 3.08 -5.08
N GLY A 90 4.59 3.06 -4.32
CA GLY A 90 3.57 2.01 -4.40
C GLY A 90 2.41 2.20 -3.44
N VAL A 91 1.51 1.23 -3.44
CA VAL A 91 0.30 1.15 -2.60
C VAL A 91 0.32 -0.17 -1.85
N GLN A 92 0.10 -0.14 -0.54
CA GLN A 92 -0.24 -1.33 0.24
C GLN A 92 -1.74 -1.33 0.53
N VAL A 93 -2.30 -2.51 0.75
CA VAL A 93 -3.60 -2.67 1.41
C VAL A 93 -3.50 -3.78 2.47
N ALA A 94 -4.12 -3.56 3.63
CA ALA A 94 -4.34 -4.59 4.63
C ALA A 94 -5.17 -5.76 4.07
N HIS A 95 -4.97 -6.95 4.62
CA HIS A 95 -5.64 -8.15 4.13
C HIS A 95 -7.17 -8.05 4.19
N SER A 96 -7.72 -7.30 5.14
CA SER A 96 -9.17 -7.10 5.30
C SER A 96 -9.76 -6.09 4.31
N GLY A 97 -8.91 -5.38 3.56
CA GLY A 97 -9.31 -4.37 2.60
C GLY A 97 -9.78 -3.05 3.23
N ASP A 98 -9.63 -2.86 4.54
CA ASP A 98 -10.16 -1.71 5.28
C ASP A 98 -9.14 -0.57 5.48
N VAL A 99 -7.85 -0.89 5.43
CA VAL A 99 -6.77 0.08 5.55
C VAL A 99 -5.88 -0.02 4.32
N ALA A 100 -5.50 1.13 3.77
CA ALA A 100 -4.52 1.23 2.69
C ALA A 100 -3.44 2.24 3.05
N GLY A 101 -2.38 2.27 2.25
CA GLY A 101 -1.34 3.27 2.39
C GLY A 101 -0.54 3.50 1.14
N LEU A 102 -0.15 4.76 0.93
CA LEU A 102 0.78 5.15 -0.12
C LEU A 102 2.20 5.15 0.45
N ILE A 103 3.12 4.49 -0.25
CA ILE A 103 4.52 4.33 0.19
C ILE A 103 5.39 5.31 -0.58
N PHE A 104 6.25 6.05 0.12
CA PHE A 104 7.21 6.99 -0.43
C PHE A 104 8.62 6.65 0.04
N ASP A 105 9.62 7.08 -0.74
CA ASP A 105 11.03 7.04 -0.34
C ASP A 105 11.31 8.23 0.60
N ALA A 106 11.60 7.97 1.87
CA ALA A 106 11.86 9.05 2.83
C ALA A 106 13.24 9.73 2.63
N ALA A 107 14.09 9.19 1.76
CA ALA A 107 15.33 9.86 1.35
C ALA A 107 15.10 10.93 0.27
N ASP A 108 13.95 10.92 -0.42
CA ASP A 108 13.60 11.94 -1.41
C ASP A 108 13.17 13.24 -0.72
N ALA A 109 13.86 14.34 -1.03
CA ALA A 109 13.60 15.65 -0.44
C ALA A 109 12.18 16.20 -0.75
N GLU A 110 11.54 15.72 -1.82
CA GLU A 110 10.18 16.12 -2.21
C GLU A 110 9.09 15.34 -1.46
N THR A 111 9.45 14.29 -0.70
CA THR A 111 8.48 13.41 -0.03
C THR A 111 7.49 14.13 0.87
N PRO A 112 7.87 15.14 1.70
CA PRO A 112 6.90 15.90 2.48
C PRO A 112 5.81 16.57 1.62
N ALA A 113 6.19 17.22 0.51
CA ALA A 113 5.25 17.86 -0.40
C ALA A 113 4.37 16.84 -1.13
N ARG A 114 4.90 15.66 -1.45
CA ARG A 114 4.15 14.55 -2.08
C ARG A 114 3.12 13.94 -1.12
N LEU A 115 3.46 13.80 0.15
CA LEU A 115 2.54 13.35 1.20
C LEU A 115 1.36 14.32 1.34
N GLU A 116 1.63 15.62 1.43
CA GLU A 116 0.60 16.66 1.47
C GLU A 116 -0.28 16.66 0.22
N PHE A 117 0.34 16.56 -0.96
CA PHE A 117 -0.37 16.48 -2.24
C PHE A 117 -1.35 15.30 -2.29
N ALA A 118 -0.90 14.14 -1.81
CA ALA A 118 -1.71 12.93 -1.77
C ALA A 118 -2.85 13.03 -0.76
N ALA A 119 -2.56 13.47 0.47
CA ALA A 119 -3.54 13.62 1.53
C ALA A 119 -4.69 14.55 1.13
N ALA A 120 -4.39 15.63 0.40
CA ALA A 120 -5.38 16.57 -0.11
C ALA A 120 -6.29 16.03 -1.24
N ARG A 121 -5.98 14.85 -1.81
CA ARG A 121 -6.67 14.28 -2.97
C ARG A 121 -7.32 12.92 -2.71
N LEU A 122 -7.06 12.32 -1.55
CA LEU A 122 -7.76 11.13 -1.10
C LEU A 122 -9.13 11.54 -0.55
N ASP A 123 -10.19 10.93 -1.07
CA ASP A 123 -11.54 11.07 -0.54
C ASP A 123 -11.74 10.13 0.65
N VAL A 124 -11.11 10.48 1.77
CA VAL A 124 -11.07 9.66 3.00
C VAL A 124 -11.31 10.52 4.23
N THR A 125 -11.80 9.91 5.31
CA THR A 125 -12.17 10.62 6.54
C THR A 125 -10.96 10.97 7.41
N GLU A 126 -9.91 10.17 7.33
CA GLU A 126 -8.70 10.36 8.14
C GLU A 126 -7.47 9.84 7.39
N THR A 127 -6.33 10.46 7.69
CA THR A 127 -5.02 10.01 7.25
C THR A 127 -4.05 10.05 8.43
N TRP A 128 -3.03 9.20 8.41
CA TRP A 128 -1.93 9.20 9.36
C TRP A 128 -0.62 8.91 8.64
N GLN A 129 0.49 9.29 9.25
CA GLN A 129 1.82 9.10 8.67
C GLN A 129 2.67 8.19 9.54
N PHE A 130 3.43 7.33 8.88
CA PHE A 130 4.47 6.50 9.50
C PHE A 130 5.77 6.71 8.76
N GLU A 131 6.86 6.90 9.50
CA GLU A 131 8.20 6.96 8.95
C GLU A 131 9.09 5.96 9.67
N THR A 132 10.02 5.34 8.94
CA THR A 132 11.07 4.55 9.56
C THR A 132 12.14 5.49 10.12
N GLU A 133 12.36 5.45 11.44
CA GLU A 133 13.44 6.20 12.09
C GLU A 133 14.82 5.74 11.55
N ARG A 134 15.74 6.70 11.37
CA ARG A 134 17.16 6.41 11.07
C ARG A 134 17.91 6.03 12.33
#